data_AF-A0A1Q6UYW9-F1
#
_entry.id   AF-A0A1Q6UYW9-F1
#
_cell.length_a   1.000
_cell.length_b   1.000
_cell.length_c   1.000
_cell.angle_alpha   90.00
_cell.angle_beta   90.00
_cell.angle_gamma   90.00
#
_symmetry.space_group_name_H-M   'P 1'
#
loop_
_entity.id
_entity.type
_entity.pdbx_description
1 polymer ?
#
loop_
_entity_poly.entity_id
_entity_poly.type
_entity_poly.pdbx_seq_one_letter_code
_entity_poly.pdbx_strand_id
1 'polypeptide(L)' 'MGLEKLVVFGTCGVLDKSIEDLAIIIPNSAIRDEGTSYHYLKSSREITVNSKYKEEFIDFAFTSLLF' A
#
# COMPACT_ATOMS: atom_id res chain seq x y z
N MET A 1 -18.20 1.82 -17.38
CA MET A 1 -16.75 2.15 -17.43
C MET A 1 -15.99 0.89 -17.03
N GLY A 2 -15.11 0.36 -17.87
CA GLY A 2 -14.47 -0.97 -17.71
C GLY A 2 -13.05 -0.92 -17.16
N LEU A 3 -12.86 -0.29 -16.00
CA LEU A 3 -11.55 -0.25 -15.34
C LEU A 3 -11.29 -1.59 -14.64
N GLU A 4 -10.18 -2.24 -14.98
CA GLU A 4 -9.82 -3.55 -14.40
C GLU A 4 -8.69 -3.46 -13.36
N LYS A 5 -7.87 -2.40 -13.39
CA LYS A 5 -6.71 -2.22 -12.52
C LYS A 5 -6.61 -0.79 -12.04
N LEU A 6 -6.43 -0.62 -10.73
CA LEU A 6 -6.23 0.67 -10.07
C LEU A 6 -4.93 0.60 -9.25
N VAL A 7 -4.06 1.59 -9.42
CA VAL A 7 -2.85 1.79 -8.61
C VAL A 7 -2.97 3.16 -7.96
N VAL A 8 -2.75 3.24 -6.65
CA VAL A 8 -2.92 4.47 -5.87
C VAL A 8 -1.55 4.91 -5.36
N PHE A 9 -1.18 6.15 -5.66
CA PHE A 9 0.01 6.80 -5.14
C PHE A 9 -0.40 7.87 -4.13
N GLY A 10 0.31 7.92 -3.01
CA GLY A 10 0.07 8.89 -1.96
C GLY A 10 1.27 8.95 -1.02
N THR A 11 1.17 9.83 -0.04
CA THR A 11 2.17 9.96 1.02
C THR A 11 1.62 9.38 2.32
N CYS A 12 2.50 8.97 3.22
CA CYS A 12 2.13 8.56 4.57
C CYS A 12 3.18 9.04 5.57
N GLY A 13 2.74 9.19 6.83
CA GLY A 13 3.66 9.36 7.95
C GLY A 13 4.14 8.00 8.45
N VAL A 14 5.40 7.91 8.85
CA VAL A 14 5.99 6.70 9.43
C VAL A 14 5.95 6.77 10.96
N LEU A 15 5.64 5.65 11.59
CA LEU A 15 5.71 5.50 13.05
C LEU A 15 7.01 4.82 13.50
N ASP A 16 7.72 4.18 12.57
CA ASP A 16 9.03 3.57 12.80
C ASP A 16 10.13 4.58 12.47
N LYS A 17 10.92 4.92 13.50
CA LYS A 17 12.02 5.90 13.40
C LYS A 17 13.20 5.41 12.57
N SER A 18 13.26 4.13 12.24
CA SER A 18 14.31 3.56 11.37
C SER A 18 14.05 3.80 9.89
N ILE A 19 12.83 4.22 9.51
CA ILE A 19 12.49 4.53 8.12
C ILE A 19 12.90 5.97 7.84
N GLU A 20 13.77 6.16 6.85
CA GLU A 20 14.26 7.47 6.44
C GLU A 20 13.21 8.29 5.67
N ASP A 21 13.42 9.60 5.63
CA ASP A 21 12.63 10.50 4.79
C ASP A 21 12.71 10.07 3.32
N LEU A 22 11.60 10.26 2.60
CA LEU A 22 11.43 9.89 1.18
C LEU A 22 11.52 8.39 0.87
N ALA A 23 11.48 7.51 1.89
CA ALA A 23 11.35 6.08 1.66
C ALA A 23 10.08 5.74 0.87
N ILE A 24 10.22 4.83 -0.11
CA ILE A 24 9.08 4.25 -0.83
C ILE A 24 8.49 3.13 0.05
N ILE A 25 7.19 3.23 0.36
CA ILE A 25 6.48 2.26 1.18
C ILE A 25 5.46 1.50 0.32
N ILE A 26 5.62 0.18 0.26
CA ILE A 26 4.68 -0.73 -0.41
C ILE A 26 3.88 -1.47 0.68
N PRO A 27 2.61 -1.11 0.93
CA PRO A 27 1.82 -1.75 1.97
C PRO A 27 1.48 -3.20 1.58
N ASN A 28 1.66 -4.13 2.52
CA ASN A 28 1.19 -5.51 2.39
C ASN A 28 -0.17 -5.74 3.08
N SER A 29 -0.53 -4.86 4.02
CA SER A 29 -1.79 -4.84 4.75
C SER A 29 -2.18 -3.41 5.12
N ALA A 30 -3.44 -3.23 5.52
CA ALA A 30 -3.96 -1.96 6.00
C ALA A 30 -4.88 -2.17 7.21
N ILE A 31 -4.65 -1.40 8.27
CA ILE A 31 -5.57 -1.30 9.41
C ILE A 31 -6.83 -0.57 8.95
N ARG A 32 -8.00 -1.12 9.29
CA ARG A 32 -9.31 -0.58 8.86
C ARG A 32 -9.90 0.37 9.89
N ASP A 33 -9.12 1.36 10.34
CA ASP A 33 -9.59 2.40 11.28
C ASP A 33 -10.31 3.54 10.54
N GLU A 34 -11.26 3.16 9.68
CA GLU A 34 -12.07 4.04 8.85
C GLU A 34 -13.46 3.42 8.64
N GLY A 35 -14.44 4.21 8.18
CA GLY A 35 -15.84 3.75 8.08
C GLY A 35 -16.23 3.14 6.73
N THR A 36 -15.56 3.49 5.64
CA THR A 36 -15.99 3.21 4.26
C THR A 36 -15.91 1.72 3.94
N SER A 37 -14.83 1.03 4.30
CA SER A 37 -14.66 -0.39 3.96
C SER A 37 -15.70 -1.28 4.64
N TYR A 38 -16.23 -0.87 5.80
CA TYR A 38 -17.24 -1.64 6.53
C TYR A 38 -18.58 -1.71 5.81
N HIS A 39 -18.82 -0.87 4.80
CA HIS A 39 -19.97 -0.99 3.91
C HIS A 39 -19.83 -2.12 2.86
N TYR A 40 -18.61 -2.59 2.60
CA TYR A 40 -18.32 -3.55 1.53
C TYR A 40 -17.84 -4.91 2.04
N LEU A 41 -17.24 -4.96 3.24
CA LEU A 41 -16.67 -6.17 3.84
C LEU A 41 -16.97 -6.24 5.33
N LYS A 42 -17.24 -7.45 5.84
CA LYS A 42 -17.45 -7.71 7.28
C LYS A 42 -16.33 -7.09 8.11
N SER A 43 -16.68 -6.59 9.29
CA SER A 43 -15.71 -5.95 10.17
C SER A 43 -14.53 -6.87 10.50
N SER A 44 -13.32 -6.31 10.35
CA SER A 44 -12.04 -6.87 10.72
C SER A 44 -11.10 -5.72 11.12
N ARG A 45 -10.07 -6.01 11.92
CA ARG A 45 -9.03 -5.03 12.30
C ARG A 45 -8.16 -4.61 11.12
N GLU A 46 -7.87 -5.55 10.24
CA GLU A 46 -6.90 -5.40 9.16
C GLU A 46 -7.39 -6.12 7.90
N ILE A 47 -6.85 -5.74 6.76
CA ILE A 47 -7.04 -6.41 5.47
C ILE A 47 -5.72 -6.51 4.72
N THR A 48 -5.50 -7.64 4.04
CA THR A 48 -4.34 -7.84 3.16
C THR A 48 -4.53 -7.08 1.85
N VAL A 49 -3.47 -6.40 1.38
CA VAL A 49 -3.46 -5.72 0.08
C VAL A 49 -3.34 -6.76 -1.05
N ASN A 50 -3.85 -6.44 -2.23
CA ASN A 50 -3.69 -7.30 -3.41
C ASN A 50 -2.20 -7.53 -3.72
N SER A 51 -1.74 -8.77 -3.56
CA SER A 51 -0.34 -9.16 -3.73
C SER A 51 0.07 -9.44 -5.17
N LYS A 52 -0.86 -9.39 -6.14
CA LYS A 52 -0.64 -9.83 -7.53
C LYS A 52 0.57 -9.19 -8.22
N TYR A 53 0.89 -7.94 -7.90
CA TYR A 53 1.96 -7.16 -8.54
C TYR A 53 3.04 -6.72 -7.54
N LYS A 54 3.07 -7.34 -6.35
CA LYS A 54 3.90 -6.86 -5.24
C LYS A 54 5.39 -6.94 -5.57
N GLU A 55 5.84 -8.04 -6.15
CA GLU A 55 7.26 -8.25 -6.49
C GLU A 55 7.70 -7.27 -7.58
N GLU A 56 6.86 -7.02 -8.58
CA GLU A 56 7.14 -6.05 -9.65
C GLU A 56 7.25 -4.61 -9.12
N PHE A 57 6.43 -4.24 -8.12
CA PHE A 57 6.57 -2.94 -7.46
C PHE A 57 7.84 -2.84 -6.62
N ILE A 58 8.23 -3.92 -5.95
CA ILE A 58 9.47 -4.00 -5.18
C ILE A 58 10.67 -3.82 -6.12
N ASP A 59 10.73 -4.57 -7.21
CA ASP A 59 11.80 -4.49 -8.21
C ASP A 59 11.91 -3.08 -8.81
N PHE A 60 10.78 -2.46 -9.14
CA PHE A 60 10.73 -1.09 -9.64
C PHE A 60 11.26 -0.07 -8.62
N ALA A 61 10.85 -0.18 -7.36
CA ALA A 61 11.26 0.73 -6.29
C ALA A 61 12.78 0.65 -6.03
N PHE A 62 13.36 -0.55 -6.05
CA PHE A 62 14.80 -0.71 -5.87
C PHE A 62 15.61 -0.23 -7.08
N THR A 63 15.10 -0.39 -8.30
CA THR A 63 15.79 0.06 -9.52
C THR A 63 15.82 1.59 -9.64
N SER A 64 14.81 2.28 -9.12
CA SER A 64 14.70 3.75 -9.19
C SER A 64 15.55 4.49 -8.15
N LEU A 65 16.03 3.82 -7.10
CA LEU A 65 16.98 4.35 -6.12
C LEU A 65 18.45 4.23 -6.56
N LEU A 66 18.72 3.59 -7.70
CA LEU A 66 20.07 3.38 -8.27
C LEU A 66 20.49 4.47 -9.28
N PHE A 67 19.66 5.51 -9.48
CA PHE A 67 19.96 6.66 -10.34
C PHE A 67 20.05 7.97 -9.56
#